data_AF-A0A3C1GAK7-F1
#
_entry.id   AF-A0A3C1GAK7-F1
#
_cell.length_a   1.000
_cell.length_b   1.000
_cell.length_c   1.000
_cell.angle_alpha   90.00
_cell.angle_beta   90.00
_cell.angle_gamma   90.00
#
_symmetry.space_group_name_H-M   'P 1'
#
loop_
_entity.id
_entity.type
_entity.pdbx_description
1 polymer ?
#
loop_
_entity_poly.entity_id
_entity_poly.type
_entity_poly.pdbx_seq_one_letter_code
_entity_poly.pdbx_strand_id
1 'polypeptide(L)' 'MPGGGPASSVITSNRAVDEWVALFDDPILANSALDRVAHRAHQIVMQGPSLRAARAPGAAKAGRRPTKT' A
#
# COMPACT_ATOMS: atom_id res chain seq x y z
N MET A 1 6.63 16.69 -32.02
CA MET A 1 5.99 16.68 -30.69
C MET A 1 7.09 16.74 -29.65
N PRO A 2 7.24 17.82 -28.86
CA PRO A 2 8.28 17.88 -27.84
C PRO A 2 7.90 16.92 -26.70
N GLY A 3 8.84 16.04 -26.35
CA GLY A 3 8.64 14.94 -25.40
C GLY A 3 8.42 15.40 -23.97
N GLY A 4 7.45 14.76 -23.31
CA GLY A 4 7.23 14.94 -21.87
C GLY A 4 8.45 14.42 -21.08
N GLY A 5 8.93 15.24 -20.15
CA GLY A 5 9.93 14.82 -19.16
C GLY A 5 9.42 13.67 -18.27
N PRO A 6 10.28 13.12 -17.42
CA PRO A 6 9.90 12.03 -16.52
C PRO A 6 8.74 12.45 -15.61
N ALA A 7 7.67 11.65 -15.61
CA ALA A 7 6.52 11.84 -14.74
C ALA A 7 6.76 11.17 -13.38
N SER A 8 6.30 11.80 -12.30
CA SER A 8 6.28 11.19 -10.97
C SER A 8 5.01 10.36 -10.80
N SER A 9 5.12 9.21 -10.13
CA SER A 9 3.99 8.32 -9.84
C SER A 9 3.96 7.93 -8.37
N VAL A 10 2.75 7.83 -7.81
CA VAL A 10 2.52 7.35 -6.45
C VAL A 10 1.68 6.07 -6.56
N ILE A 11 2.18 5.00 -5.95
CA ILE A 11 1.55 3.68 -5.93
C ILE A 11 1.28 3.32 -4.47
N THR A 12 0.10 2.79 -4.19
CA THR A 12 -0.25 2.23 -2.88
C THR A 12 -0.53 0.74 -3.03
N SER A 13 -0.12 -0.04 -2.04
CA SER A 13 -0.38 -1.47 -1.98
C SER A 13 -0.75 -1.87 -0.56
N ASN A 14 -1.63 -2.86 -0.43
CA ASN A 14 -1.93 -3.53 0.83
C ASN A 14 -1.07 -4.79 1.05
N ARG A 15 -0.14 -5.06 0.14
CA ARG A 15 0.81 -6.17 0.19
C ARG A 15 2.25 -5.66 0.30
N ALA A 16 3.10 -6.45 0.95
CA ALA A 16 4.52 -6.16 1.04
C ALA A 16 5.19 -6.30 -0.34
N VAL A 17 6.30 -5.59 -0.57
CA VAL A 17 6.93 -5.47 -1.91
C VAL A 17 7.45 -6.82 -2.43
N ASP A 18 7.92 -7.68 -1.52
CA ASP A 18 8.34 -9.06 -1.78
C ASP A 18 7.19 -9.97 -2.27
N GLU A 19 5.94 -9.61 -1.97
CA GLU A 19 4.76 -10.34 -2.45
C GLU A 19 4.34 -9.91 -3.87
N TRP A 20 4.92 -8.86 -4.44
CA TRP A 20 4.44 -8.29 -5.70
C TRP A 20 4.77 -9.14 -6.92
N VAL A 21 5.89 -9.87 -6.91
CA VAL A 21 6.26 -10.76 -8.04
C VAL A 21 5.18 -11.83 -8.26
N ALA A 22 4.63 -12.38 -7.17
CA ALA A 22 3.59 -13.39 -7.20
C ALA A 22 2.21 -12.87 -7.65
N LEU A 23 2.06 -11.56 -7.89
CA LEU A 23 0.83 -10.97 -8.45
C LEU A 23 0.73 -11.13 -9.97
N PHE A 24 1.84 -11.45 -10.63
CA PHE A 24 1.91 -11.58 -12.08
C PHE A 24 1.92 -13.06 -12.47
N ASP A 25 1.25 -13.38 -13.59
CA ASP A 25 1.28 -14.74 -14.15
C ASP A 25 2.65 -15.08 -14.76
N ASP A 26 3.40 -14.07 -15.22
CA ASP A 26 4.74 -14.21 -15.80
C ASP A 26 5.79 -13.48 -14.94
N PRO A 27 6.75 -14.21 -14.35
CA PRO A 27 7.79 -13.61 -13.53
C PRO A 27 8.76 -12.69 -14.30
N ILE A 28 8.95 -12.88 -15.61
CA ILE A 28 9.81 -12.03 -16.44
C ILE A 28 9.16 -10.65 -16.63
N LEU A 29 7.85 -10.63 -16.88
CA LEU A 29 7.09 -9.39 -16.98
C LEU A 29 7.02 -8.67 -15.63
N ALA A 30 6.82 -9.43 -14.55
CA ALA A 30 6.85 -8.91 -13.18
C ALA A 30 8.17 -8.17 -12.92
N ASN A 31 9.29 -8.86 -13.13
CA ASN A 31 10.61 -8.30 -12.87
C ASN A 31 10.86 -7.04 -13.71
N SER A 32 10.49 -7.06 -14.99
CA SER A 32 10.62 -5.90 -15.88
C SER A 32 9.78 -4.70 -15.44
N ALA A 33 8.58 -4.93 -14.93
CA ALA A 33 7.71 -3.87 -14.41
C ALA A 33 8.23 -3.31 -13.08
N LEU A 34 8.62 -4.19 -12.16
CA LEU A 34 9.13 -3.83 -10.85
C LEU A 34 10.47 -3.09 -10.94
N ASP A 35 11.34 -3.47 -11.87
CA ASP A 35 12.59 -2.74 -12.14
C ASP A 35 12.31 -1.27 -12.47
N ARG A 36 11.37 -1.00 -13.39
CA ARG A 36 10.97 0.37 -13.74
C ARG A 36 10.38 1.14 -12.57
N VAL A 37 9.56 0.50 -11.75
CA VAL A 37 8.94 1.12 -10.57
C VAL A 37 10.01 1.41 -9.51
N ALA A 38 10.90 0.47 -9.24
CA ALA A 38 11.88 0.55 -8.16
C ALA A 38 13.08 1.45 -8.49
N HIS A 39 13.43 1.63 -9.78
CA HIS A 39 14.62 2.35 -10.23
C HIS A 39 14.78 3.76 -9.62
N ARG A 40 13.68 4.42 -9.25
CA ARG A 40 13.66 5.73 -8.56
C ARG A 40 12.58 5.83 -7.49
N ALA A 41 12.20 4.72 -6.87
CA ALA A 41 11.16 4.72 -5.84
C ALA A 41 11.71 5.00 -4.44
N HIS A 42 10.89 5.65 -3.62
CA HIS A 42 11.03 5.65 -2.17
C HIS A 42 9.93 4.79 -1.57
N GLN A 43 10.32 3.75 -0.83
CA GLN A 43 9.37 2.87 -0.17
C GLN A 43 8.97 3.45 1.19
N ILE A 44 7.66 3.59 1.42
CA ILE A 44 7.10 4.04 2.69
C ILE A 44 6.19 2.94 3.23
N VAL A 45 6.59 2.31 4.35
CA VAL A 45 5.79 1.29 5.02
C VAL A 45 4.86 1.96 6.02
N MET A 46 3.55 1.92 5.75
CA MET A 46 2.52 2.48 6.62
C MET A 46 2.05 1.44 7.64
N GLN A 47 2.15 1.76 8.92
CA GLN A 47 1.73 0.91 10.04
C GLN A 47 0.72 1.65 10.92
N GLY A 48 -0.22 0.91 11.51
CA GLY A 48 -1.19 1.44 12.45
C GLY A 48 -2.63 0.99 12.20
N PRO A 49 -3.56 1.38 13.08
CA PRO A 49 -4.96 0.99 12.98
C PRO A 49 -5.66 1.65 11.77
N SER A 50 -6.69 1.00 11.26
CA SER A 50 -7.49 1.54 10.15
C SER A 50 -8.16 2.86 10.54
N LEU A 51 -7.93 3.92 9.77
CA LEU A 51 -8.61 5.21 9.95
C LEU A 51 -10.13 5.07 9.77
N ARG A 52 -10.60 4.13 8.95
CA ARG A 52 -12.03 3.86 8.79
C ARG A 52 -12.64 3.29 10.06
N ALA A 53 -11.92 2.40 10.75
CA ALA A 53 -12.38 1.85 12.03
C ALA A 53 -12.50 2.95 13.08
N ALA A 54 -11.53 3.88 13.15
CA ALA A 54 -11.58 5.01 14.06
C ALA A 54 -12.77 5.97 13.78
N ARG A 55 -13.19 6.07 12.51
CA ARG A 55 -14.30 6.94 12.06
C ARG A 55 -15.64 6.20 11.93
N ALA A 56 -15.71 4.91 12.26
CA ALA A 56 -16.93 4.13 12.10
C ALA A 56 -18.03 4.60 13.06
N PRO A 57 -19.31 4.70 12.62
CA PRO A 57 -20.42 5.02 13.51
C PRO A 57 -20.54 3.93 14.59
N GLY A 58 -20.13 4.24 15.82
CA GLY A 58 -20.07 3.28 16.93
C GLY A 58 -18.68 3.00 17.49
N ALA A 59 -17.61 3.49 16.86
CA ALA A 59 -16.24 3.39 17.40
C ALA A 59 -16.12 4.03 18.79
N ALA A 60 -16.85 5.11 19.04
CA ALA A 60 -16.96 5.74 20.37
C ALA A 60 -17.66 4.86 21.43
N LYS A 61 -18.45 3.86 21.03
CA LYS A 61 -19.12 2.91 21.96
C LYS A 61 -18.26 1.68 22.27
N ALA A 62 -17.33 1.29 21.39
CA ALA A 62 -16.49 0.11 21.56
C ALA A 62 -15.41 0.26 22.64
N GLY A 63 -15.02 1.50 22.98
CA GLY A 63 -14.10 1.80 24.10
C GLY A 63 -14.73 1.65 25.50
N ARG A 64 -16.02 1.30 25.61
CA ARG A 64 -16.75 1.18 26.87
C ARG A 64 -17.26 -0.25 27.09
N ARG A 65 -16.37 -1.23 27.08
CA ARG A 65 -16.69 -2.56 27.62
C ARG A 65 -16.10 -2.63 29.04
N PRO A 66 -16.91 -2.60 30.11
CA PRO A 66 -16.39 -2.77 31.46
C PRO A 66 -15.85 -4.20 31.58
N THR A 67 -14.58 -4.31 31.99
CA THR A 67 -13.99 -5.54 32.49
C THR A 67 -14.83 -6.05 33.65
N LYS A 68 -15.53 -7.16 33.44
CA LYS A 68 -16.30 -7.82 34.50
C LYS A 68 -15.31 -8.59 35.39
N THR A 69 -15.32 -8.24 36.68
CA THR A 69 -14.66 -8.92 37.80
C THR A 69 -15.04 -10.39 37.90
#